data_AF-A0A6G6PLG3-F1
#
_entry.id   AF-A0A6G6PLG3-F1
#
_cell.length_a   1.000
_cell.length_b   1.000
_cell.length_c   1.000
_cell.angle_alpha   90.00
_cell.angle_beta   90.00
_cell.angle_gamma   90.00
#
_symmetry.space_group_name_H-M   'P 1'
#
loop_
_entity.id
_entity.type
_entity.pdbx_description
1 polymer ?
#
loop_
_entity_poly.entity_id
_entity_poly.type
_entity_poly.pdbx_seq_one_letter_code
_entity_poly.pdbx_strand_id
1 'polypeptide(L)'
;MADKFGLNSTERQLRDALARLVDQKPINRELKQKLKANKLKIVVSNVEKEAGLSNGSARRYPEIKALIEGAEATRVHGASNVSDNVIRSHPLHIKAKEDLDKAKKEIKKLKGEIKKKEQKLGDYKKRLKSQAVRMHEVTVAMWKHIPEECKHIELMIKMEKTGSTNNVLEFKKREKLD
;
A
#
# COMPACT_ATOMS: atom_id res chain seq x y z
N MET A 1 32.29 37.31 -22.35
CA MET A 1 30.83 37.18 -22.20
C MET A 1 30.36 36.05 -23.11
N ALA A 2 29.80 34.97 -22.57
CA ALA A 2 29.23 33.88 -23.35
C ALA A 2 28.11 33.22 -22.55
N ASP A 3 26.92 33.81 -22.60
CA ASP A 3 25.67 33.19 -22.21
C ASP A 3 25.36 32.11 -23.27
N LYS A 4 25.75 30.86 -22.99
CA LYS A 4 25.37 29.69 -23.79
C LYS A 4 24.49 28.80 -22.92
N PHE A 5 23.33 28.44 -23.47
CA PHE A 5 22.17 27.76 -22.88
C PHE A 5 21.16 28.70 -22.21
N GLY A 6 20.23 29.23 -23.02
CA GLY A 6 19.03 29.90 -22.54
C GLY A 6 18.18 28.92 -21.74
N LEU A 7 18.32 28.94 -20.41
CA LEU A 7 17.45 28.22 -19.49
C LEU A 7 16.00 28.59 -19.76
N ASN A 8 15.13 27.58 -19.87
CA ASN A 8 13.70 27.78 -20.07
C ASN A 8 13.12 28.67 -18.95
N SER A 9 12.17 29.55 -19.30
CA SER A 9 11.57 30.49 -18.34
C SER A 9 11.02 29.79 -17.08
N THR A 10 10.38 28.62 -17.27
CA THR A 10 9.88 27.75 -16.21
C THR A 10 10.98 27.14 -15.34
N GLU A 11 12.12 26.78 -15.92
CA GLU A 11 13.27 26.27 -15.18
C GLU A 11 13.92 27.36 -14.32
N ARG A 12 14.02 28.60 -14.83
CA ARG A 12 14.49 29.74 -14.04
C ARG A 12 13.57 30.01 -12.85
N GLN A 13 12.25 30.04 -13.07
CA GLN A 13 11.26 30.23 -12.00
C GLN A 13 11.37 29.17 -10.90
N LEU A 14 11.60 27.90 -11.28
CA LEU A 14 11.80 26.82 -10.31
C LEU A 14 13.11 26.96 -9.52
N ARG A 15 14.20 27.38 -10.17
CA ARG A 15 15.49 27.64 -9.49
C ARG A 15 15.38 28.82 -8.52
N ASP A 16 14.72 29.91 -8.93
CA ASP A 16 14.49 31.07 -8.07
C ASP A 16 13.59 30.72 -6.87
N ALA A 17 12.53 29.94 -7.11
CA ALA A 17 11.66 29.45 -6.05
C ALA A 17 12.41 28.53 -5.06
N LEU A 18 13.32 27.68 -5.56
CA LEU A 18 14.17 26.85 -4.72
C LEU A 18 15.12 27.70 -3.87
N ALA A 19 15.79 28.70 -4.45
CA ALA A 19 16.67 29.61 -3.72
C ALA A 19 15.91 30.33 -2.58
N ARG A 20 14.70 30.84 -2.86
CA ARG A 20 13.84 31.46 -1.84
C ARG A 20 13.49 30.52 -0.69
N LEU A 21 13.26 29.24 -0.98
CA LEU A 21 12.95 28.23 0.05
C LEU A 21 14.17 27.87 0.88
N VAL A 22 15.35 27.81 0.27
CA VAL A 22 16.64 27.61 0.97
C VAL A 22 16.94 28.79 1.88
N ASP A 23 16.76 30.03 1.41
CA ASP A 23 16.95 31.26 2.17
C ASP A 23 15.86 31.54 3.22
N GLN A 24 14.90 30.61 3.39
CA GLN A 24 13.74 30.75 4.29
C GLN A 24 12.90 32.02 4.04
N LYS A 25 12.83 32.48 2.79
CA LYS A 25 12.02 33.62 2.36
C LYS A 25 10.93 33.20 1.35
N PRO A 26 9.99 32.30 1.72
CA PRO A 26 8.88 31.93 0.84
C PRO A 26 7.97 33.14 0.61
N ILE A 27 7.46 33.28 -0.61
CA ILE A 27 6.46 34.27 -0.99
C ILE A 27 5.05 33.73 -0.71
N ASN A 28 4.83 32.42 -0.93
CA ASN A 28 3.53 31.80 -0.80
C ASN A 28 3.04 31.80 0.68
N ARG A 29 1.77 32.20 0.89
CA ARG A 29 1.15 32.30 2.22
C ARG A 29 1.16 30.98 2.98
N GLU A 30 0.90 29.86 2.31
CA GLU A 30 0.90 28.52 2.93
C GLU A 30 2.30 28.13 3.40
N LEU A 31 3.33 28.43 2.60
CA LEU A 31 4.71 28.09 2.91
C LEU A 31 5.28 29.00 4.00
N LYS A 32 4.89 30.28 4.03
CA LYS A 32 5.17 31.19 5.16
C LYS A 32 4.60 30.65 6.47
N GLN A 33 3.38 30.14 6.48
CA GLN A 33 2.78 29.54 7.67
C GLN A 33 3.52 28.26 8.10
N LYS A 34 3.90 27.40 7.15
CA LYS A 34 4.71 26.21 7.43
C LYS A 34 6.10 26.55 7.96
N LEU A 35 6.71 27.63 7.49
CA LEU A 35 7.98 28.13 8.00
C LEU A 35 7.84 28.61 9.45
N LYS A 36 6.81 29.41 9.77
CA LYS A 36 6.52 29.84 11.16
C LYS A 36 6.30 28.65 12.10
N ALA A 37 5.76 27.55 11.59
CA ALA A 37 5.56 26.31 12.32
C ALA A 37 6.79 25.38 12.34
N ASN A 38 7.95 25.78 11.80
CA ASN A 38 9.15 24.95 11.61
C ASN A 38 8.91 23.61 10.88
N LYS A 39 7.89 23.55 10.04
CA LYS A 39 7.47 22.35 9.29
C LYS A 39 7.71 22.46 7.78
N LEU A 40 8.49 23.45 7.34
CA LEU A 40 8.80 23.63 5.93
C LEU A 40 9.76 22.53 5.45
N LYS A 41 9.30 21.72 4.49
CA LYS A 41 10.12 20.73 3.79
C LYS A 41 10.38 21.20 2.36
N ILE A 42 11.61 21.10 1.87
CA ILE A 42 11.97 21.41 0.50
C ILE A 42 11.65 20.17 -0.35
N VAL A 43 10.44 20.14 -0.92
CA VAL A 43 9.93 19.04 -1.74
C VAL A 43 9.47 19.61 -3.07
N VAL A 44 9.54 18.82 -4.14
CA VAL A 44 9.15 19.22 -5.50
C VAL A 44 7.81 19.94 -5.54
N SER A 45 6.80 19.42 -4.84
CA SER A 45 5.47 20.05 -4.76
C SER A 45 5.47 21.42 -4.06
N ASN A 46 6.30 21.63 -3.05
CA ASN A 46 6.40 22.92 -2.37
C ASN A 46 7.19 23.94 -3.23
N VAL A 47 8.18 23.49 -3.98
CA VAL A 47 8.94 24.33 -4.93
C VAL A 47 8.05 24.77 -6.09
N GLU A 48 7.24 23.86 -6.64
CA GLU A 48 6.25 24.19 -7.68
C GLU A 48 5.22 25.21 -7.17
N LYS A 49 4.71 25.02 -5.94
CA LYS A 49 3.79 25.97 -5.28
C LYS A 49 4.41 27.35 -5.01
N GLU A 50 5.70 27.41 -4.71
CA GLU A 50 6.44 28.65 -4.50
C GLU A 50 6.75 29.37 -5.82
N ALA A 51 6.93 28.59 -6.90
CA ALA A 51 7.09 29.12 -8.27
C ALA A 51 5.75 29.57 -8.88
N GLY A 52 4.61 29.26 -8.26
CA GLY A 52 3.28 29.53 -8.82
C GLY A 52 2.90 28.62 -9.99
N LEU A 53 3.57 27.47 -10.11
CA LEU A 53 3.38 26.50 -11.18
C LEU A 53 2.42 25.38 -10.76
N SER A 54 1.79 24.73 -11.74
CA SER A 54 0.94 23.56 -11.49
C SER A 54 1.76 22.37 -10.96
N ASN A 55 1.11 21.51 -10.16
CA ASN A 55 1.72 20.28 -9.69
C ASN A 55 2.17 19.41 -10.88
N GLY A 56 3.45 19.03 -10.91
CA GLY A 56 4.05 18.22 -11.98
C GLY A 56 4.79 19.00 -13.07
N SER A 57 4.90 20.34 -12.93
CA SER A 57 5.69 21.17 -13.85
C SER A 57 7.19 20.84 -13.83
N ALA A 58 7.71 20.39 -12.69
CA ALA A 58 9.10 19.97 -12.52
C ALA A 58 9.38 18.57 -13.12
N ARG A 59 8.36 17.82 -13.57
CA ARG A 59 8.54 16.47 -14.16
C ARG A 59 9.43 16.47 -15.39
N ARG A 60 9.43 17.58 -16.15
CA ARG A 60 10.24 17.75 -17.37
C ARG A 60 11.70 18.11 -17.10
N TYR A 61 12.05 18.40 -15.85
CA TYR A 61 13.37 18.92 -15.46
C TYR A 61 14.02 18.03 -14.38
N PRO A 62 14.64 16.90 -14.77
CA PRO A 62 15.25 15.97 -13.81
C PRO A 62 16.41 16.60 -13.03
N GLU A 63 17.16 17.55 -13.62
CA GLU A 63 18.25 18.26 -12.96
C GLU A 63 17.75 19.11 -11.78
N ILE A 64 16.63 19.82 -11.96
CA ILE A 64 16.02 20.62 -10.88
C ILE A 64 15.56 19.70 -9.75
N LYS A 65 15.02 18.53 -10.08
CA LYS A 65 14.62 17.55 -9.07
C LYS A 65 15.81 17.10 -8.22
N ALA A 66 16.97 16.84 -8.83
CA ALA A 66 18.19 16.52 -8.11
C ALA A 66 18.67 17.67 -7.22
N LEU A 67 18.56 18.92 -7.69
CA LEU A 67 18.88 20.11 -6.88
C LEU A 67 17.95 20.26 -5.65
N ILE A 68 16.66 19.98 -5.81
CA ILE A 68 15.68 20.02 -4.71
C ILE A 68 16.00 18.94 -3.66
N GLU A 69 16.29 17.72 -4.11
CA GLU A 69 16.68 16.61 -3.24
C GLU A 69 17.98 16.92 -2.49
N GLY A 70 18.97 17.50 -3.19
CA GLY A 70 20.23 17.96 -2.57
C GLY A 70 20.04 19.09 -1.57
N ALA A 71 19.16 20.06 -1.85
CA ALA A 71 18.85 21.16 -0.94
C ALA A 71 18.16 20.67 0.34
N GLU A 72 17.21 19.73 0.24
CA GLU A 72 16.58 19.13 1.42
C GLU A 72 17.57 18.26 2.21
N ALA A 73 18.41 17.48 1.53
CA ALA A 73 19.48 16.71 2.17
C ALA A 73 20.44 17.64 2.95
N THR A 74 20.81 18.78 2.36
CA THR A 74 21.65 19.80 3.02
C THR A 74 20.95 20.42 4.23
N ARG A 75 19.62 20.66 4.15
CA ARG A 75 18.82 21.17 5.28
C ARG A 75 18.76 20.19 6.45
N VAL A 76 18.65 18.88 6.17
CA VAL A 76 18.48 17.84 7.19
C VAL A 76 19.81 17.35 7.75
N HIS A 77 20.83 17.19 6.90
CA HIS A 77 22.09 16.53 7.24
C HIS A 77 23.30 17.48 7.24
N GLY A 78 23.13 18.74 6.83
CA GLY A 78 24.22 19.70 6.67
C GLY A 78 24.96 19.55 5.33
N ALA A 79 25.89 20.47 5.06
CA ALA A 79 26.71 20.42 3.86
C ALA A 79 27.68 19.22 3.92
N SER A 80 27.59 18.32 2.95
CA SER A 80 28.56 17.23 2.78
C SER A 80 29.81 17.78 2.11
N ASN A 81 30.97 17.66 2.77
CA ASN A 81 32.28 17.91 2.15
C ASN A 81 32.78 16.71 1.33
N VAL A 82 32.03 15.61 1.28
CA VAL A 82 32.44 14.36 0.61
C VAL A 82 31.60 14.17 -0.64
N SER A 83 32.26 13.97 -1.78
CA SER A 83 31.57 13.71 -3.04
C SER A 83 30.84 12.37 -3.02
N ASP A 84 29.69 12.33 -3.68
CA ASP A 84 28.83 11.15 -3.81
C ASP A 84 29.57 9.91 -4.33
N ASN A 85 30.54 10.10 -5.22
CA ASN A 85 31.34 9.01 -5.79
C ASN A 85 32.20 8.32 -4.73
N VAL A 86 32.76 9.08 -3.79
CA VAL A 86 33.55 8.52 -2.68
C VAL A 86 32.64 7.72 -1.75
N ILE A 87 31.45 8.23 -1.44
CA ILE A 87 30.45 7.54 -0.59
C ILE A 87 30.01 6.22 -1.24
N ARG A 88 29.73 6.23 -2.55
CA ARG A 88 29.30 5.03 -3.29
C ARG A 88 30.38 3.96 -3.39
N SER A 89 31.66 4.37 -3.39
CA SER A 89 32.81 3.46 -3.37
C SER A 89 33.13 2.91 -1.97
N HIS A 90 32.54 3.49 -0.92
CA HIS A 90 32.83 3.10 0.45
C HIS A 90 32.31 1.67 0.74
N PRO A 91 33.10 0.81 1.42
CA PRO A 91 32.71 -0.58 1.70
C PRO A 91 31.35 -0.71 2.41
N LEU A 92 31.02 0.22 3.31
CA LEU A 92 29.73 0.24 4.00
C LEU A 92 28.55 0.47 3.04
N HIS A 93 28.71 1.36 2.06
CA HIS A 93 27.65 1.64 1.08
C HIS A 93 27.43 0.44 0.15
N ILE A 94 28.53 -0.22 -0.26
CA ILE A 94 28.47 -1.44 -1.08
C ILE A 94 27.73 -2.56 -0.31
N LYS A 95 28.12 -2.83 0.94
CA LYS A 95 27.43 -3.81 1.79
C LYS A 95 25.95 -3.49 1.97
N ALA A 96 25.62 -2.24 2.30
CA ALA A 96 24.24 -1.81 2.47
C ALA A 96 23.41 -2.00 1.18
N LYS A 97 24.00 -1.73 0.01
CA LYS A 97 23.36 -1.95 -1.29
C LYS A 97 23.12 -3.44 -1.56
N GLU A 98 24.12 -4.28 -1.30
CA GLU A 98 24.01 -5.73 -1.46
C GLU A 98 22.93 -6.33 -0.55
N ASP A 99 22.89 -5.92 0.72
CA ASP A 99 21.89 -6.41 1.66
C ASP A 99 20.48 -5.93 1.29
N LEU A 100 20.36 -4.70 0.79
CA LEU A 100 19.11 -4.18 0.25
C LEU A 100 18.64 -4.99 -0.98
N ASP A 101 19.55 -5.38 -1.86
CA ASP A 101 19.23 -6.21 -3.02
C ASP A 101 18.87 -7.65 -2.63
N LYS A 102 19.52 -8.23 -1.60
CA LYS A 102 19.12 -9.52 -1.01
C LYS A 102 17.72 -9.44 -0.42
N ALA A 103 17.44 -8.44 0.41
CA ALA A 103 16.14 -8.23 1.02
C ALA A 103 15.03 -8.04 -0.05
N LYS A 104 15.30 -7.29 -1.12
CA LYS A 104 14.35 -7.16 -2.24
C LYS A 104 14.04 -8.49 -2.92
N LYS A 105 15.06 -9.35 -3.12
CA LYS A 105 14.87 -10.69 -3.70
C LYS A 105 14.03 -11.58 -2.78
N GLU A 106 14.28 -11.55 -1.48
CA GLU A 106 13.50 -12.28 -0.48
C GLU A 106 12.06 -11.82 -0.41
N ILE A 107 11.82 -10.50 -0.36
CA ILE A 107 10.47 -9.92 -0.40
C ILE A 107 9.72 -10.39 -1.65
N LYS A 108 10.38 -10.41 -2.82
CA LYS A 108 9.77 -10.88 -4.07
C LYS A 108 9.40 -12.37 -3.99
N LYS A 109 10.27 -13.21 -3.42
CA LYS A 109 9.99 -14.64 -3.21
C LYS A 109 8.81 -14.85 -2.27
N LEU A 110 8.84 -14.21 -1.09
CA LEU A 110 7.78 -14.32 -0.08
C LEU A 110 6.42 -13.83 -0.61
N LYS A 111 6.39 -12.72 -1.36
CA LYS A 111 5.15 -12.27 -2.04
C LYS A 111 4.61 -13.31 -3.01
N GLY A 112 5.49 -13.99 -3.75
CA GLY A 112 5.12 -15.09 -4.63
C GLY A 112 4.54 -16.28 -3.88
N GLU A 113 5.11 -16.63 -2.73
CA GLU A 113 4.62 -17.72 -1.87
C GLU A 113 3.27 -17.40 -1.23
N ILE A 114 3.09 -16.17 -0.74
CA ILE A 114 1.82 -15.68 -0.20
C ILE A 114 0.73 -15.84 -1.26
N LYS A 115 0.96 -15.33 -2.48
CA LYS A 115 -0.02 -15.43 -3.58
C LYS A 115 -0.39 -16.88 -3.90
N LYS A 116 0.59 -17.80 -3.91
CA LYS A 116 0.34 -19.23 -4.12
C LYS A 116 -0.48 -19.85 -2.98
N LYS A 117 -0.17 -19.49 -1.73
CA LYS A 117 -0.91 -19.98 -0.55
C LYS A 117 -2.34 -19.44 -0.52
N GLU A 118 -2.56 -18.18 -0.86
CA GLU A 118 -3.87 -17.56 -0.98
C GLU A 118 -4.73 -18.24 -2.05
N GLN A 119 -4.15 -18.53 -3.22
CA GLN A 119 -4.84 -19.27 -4.28
C GLN A 119 -5.27 -20.66 -3.81
N LYS A 120 -4.35 -21.43 -3.20
CA LYS A 120 -4.67 -22.75 -2.63
C LYS A 120 -5.76 -22.66 -1.56
N LEU A 121 -5.70 -21.67 -0.68
CA LEU A 121 -6.71 -21.46 0.35
C LEU A 121 -8.08 -21.17 -0.26
N GLY A 122 -8.14 -20.37 -1.33
CA GLY A 122 -9.35 -20.13 -2.10
C GLY A 122 -9.94 -21.43 -2.68
N ASP A 123 -9.10 -22.28 -3.26
CA ASP A 123 -9.52 -23.56 -3.82
C ASP A 123 -10.02 -24.54 -2.74
N TYR A 124 -9.34 -24.60 -1.59
CA TYR A 124 -9.80 -25.40 -0.44
C TYR A 124 -11.15 -24.93 0.10
N LYS A 125 -11.34 -23.60 0.24
CA LYS A 125 -12.65 -23.04 0.65
C LYS A 125 -13.76 -23.43 -0.32
N LYS A 126 -13.51 -23.33 -1.63
CA LYS A 126 -14.49 -23.76 -2.65
C LYS A 126 -14.83 -25.25 -2.53
N ARG A 127 -13.81 -26.11 -2.42
CA ARG A 127 -14.00 -27.56 -2.27
C ARG A 127 -14.80 -27.91 -1.02
N LEU A 128 -14.50 -27.25 0.10
CA LEU A 128 -15.21 -27.45 1.37
C LEU A 128 -16.68 -27.03 1.25
N LYS A 129 -16.96 -25.88 0.62
CA LYS A 129 -18.34 -25.43 0.35
C LYS A 129 -19.08 -26.45 -0.52
N SER A 130 -18.48 -26.91 -1.63
CA SER A 130 -19.10 -27.94 -2.49
C SER A 130 -19.34 -29.26 -1.77
N GLN A 131 -18.42 -29.69 -0.89
CA GLN A 131 -18.59 -30.90 -0.10
C GLN A 131 -19.72 -30.75 0.92
N ALA A 132 -19.82 -29.60 1.59
CA ALA A 132 -20.90 -29.32 2.53
C ALA A 132 -22.28 -29.34 1.83
N VAL A 133 -22.37 -28.79 0.61
CA VAL A 133 -23.59 -28.85 -0.21
C VAL A 133 -23.96 -30.30 -0.55
N ARG A 134 -23.02 -31.09 -1.11
CA ARG A 134 -23.28 -32.49 -1.43
C ARG A 134 -23.72 -33.31 -0.22
N MET A 135 -23.06 -33.11 0.92
CA MET A 135 -23.40 -33.81 2.16
C MET A 135 -24.80 -33.43 2.65
N HIS A 136 -25.17 -32.16 2.51
CA HIS A 136 -26.52 -31.69 2.82
C HIS A 136 -27.57 -32.31 1.89
N GLU A 137 -27.33 -32.35 0.58
CA GLU A 137 -28.22 -32.99 -0.39
C GLU A 137 -28.46 -34.46 -0.06
N VAL A 138 -27.39 -35.20 0.26
CA VAL A 138 -27.49 -36.61 0.69
C VAL A 138 -28.30 -36.72 1.98
N THR A 139 -28.05 -35.87 2.97
CA THR A 139 -28.79 -35.88 4.24
C THR A 139 -30.29 -35.62 4.02
N VAL A 140 -30.64 -34.66 3.16
CA VAL A 140 -32.03 -34.37 2.81
C VAL A 140 -32.68 -35.54 2.05
N ALA A 141 -31.96 -36.16 1.13
CA ALA A 141 -32.46 -37.32 0.39
C ALA A 141 -32.71 -38.52 1.32
N MET A 142 -31.76 -38.81 2.23
CA MET A 142 -31.92 -39.85 3.24
C MET A 142 -33.12 -39.55 4.15
N TRP A 143 -33.26 -38.31 4.62
CA TRP A 143 -34.40 -37.89 5.44
C TRP A 143 -35.75 -38.14 4.75
N LYS A 144 -35.85 -37.86 3.44
CA LYS A 144 -37.08 -38.13 2.67
C LYS A 144 -37.44 -39.61 2.62
N HIS A 145 -36.45 -40.51 2.67
CA HIS A 145 -36.65 -41.97 2.60
C HIS A 145 -36.95 -42.61 3.97
N ILE A 146 -36.78 -41.87 5.07
CA ILE A 146 -37.20 -42.34 6.40
C ILE A 146 -38.73 -42.42 6.43
N PRO A 147 -39.35 -43.48 6.98
CA PRO A 147 -40.80 -43.54 7.21
C PRO A 147 -41.27 -42.41 8.15
N GLU A 148 -42.44 -41.82 7.87
CA GLU A 148 -42.98 -40.68 8.65
C GLU A 148 -43.11 -40.98 10.16
N GLU A 149 -43.42 -42.23 10.50
CA GLU A 149 -43.52 -42.74 11.88
C GLU A 149 -42.21 -42.56 12.66
N CYS A 150 -41.06 -42.72 11.99
CA CYS A 150 -39.75 -42.58 12.61
C CYS A 150 -39.29 -41.11 12.66
N LYS A 151 -39.74 -40.26 11.73
CA LYS A 151 -39.37 -38.82 11.71
C LYS A 151 -39.89 -38.08 12.94
N HIS A 152 -41.08 -38.44 13.41
CA HIS A 152 -41.70 -37.83 14.58
C HIS A 152 -40.90 -38.11 15.87
N ILE A 153 -40.35 -39.32 16.01
CA ILE A 153 -39.53 -39.73 17.16
C ILE A 153 -38.22 -38.93 17.19
N GLU A 154 -37.56 -38.74 16.05
CA GLU A 154 -36.33 -37.94 15.98
C GLU A 154 -36.56 -36.44 16.27
N LEU A 155 -37.70 -35.89 15.85
CA LEU A 155 -38.13 -34.54 16.22
C LEU A 155 -38.29 -34.39 17.74
N MET A 156 -38.98 -35.34 18.39
CA MET A 156 -39.17 -35.35 19.84
C MET A 156 -37.86 -35.46 20.61
N ILE A 157 -36.95 -36.35 20.20
CA ILE A 157 -35.60 -36.47 20.80
C ILE A 157 -34.81 -35.16 20.68
N LYS A 158 -34.94 -34.43 19.55
CA LYS A 158 -34.30 -33.13 19.36
C LYS A 158 -34.89 -32.05 20.25
N MET A 159 -36.21 -32.00 20.38
CA MET A 159 -36.91 -31.06 21.27
C MET A 159 -36.49 -31.27 22.72
N GLU A 160 -36.41 -32.53 23.19
CA GLU A 160 -35.94 -32.88 24.54
C GLU A 160 -34.49 -32.43 24.79
N LYS A 161 -33.59 -32.64 23.83
CA LYS A 161 -32.17 -32.29 23.99
C LYS A 161 -31.86 -30.80 23.86
N THR A 162 -32.65 -30.05 23.09
CA THR A 162 -32.36 -28.63 22.79
C THR A 162 -33.32 -27.65 23.44
N GLY A 163 -34.42 -28.12 24.06
CA GLY A 163 -35.44 -27.27 24.69
C GLY A 163 -36.21 -26.39 23.71
N SER A 164 -36.14 -26.66 22.41
CA SER A 164 -36.78 -25.85 21.37
C SER A 164 -38.25 -26.25 21.19
N THR A 165 -39.15 -25.26 21.20
CA THR A 165 -40.61 -25.42 21.03
C THR A 165 -41.07 -25.42 19.57
N ASN A 166 -40.15 -25.42 18.62
CA ASN A 166 -40.49 -25.37 17.19
C ASN A 166 -40.71 -26.77 16.62
N ASN A 167 -41.92 -26.98 16.08
CA ASN A 167 -42.37 -28.26 15.51
C ASN A 167 -41.85 -28.51 14.08
N VAL A 168 -40.98 -27.62 13.59
CA VAL A 168 -40.45 -27.63 12.23
C VAL A 168 -38.93 -27.80 12.30
N LEU A 169 -38.42 -28.87 11.71
CA LEU A 169 -36.98 -29.04 11.44
C LEU A 169 -36.59 -28.08 10.31
N GLU A 170 -36.15 -26.88 10.66
CA GLU A 170 -35.58 -25.95 9.67
C GLU A 170 -34.25 -26.49 9.15
N PHE A 171 -34.29 -27.20 8.03
CA PHE A 171 -33.12 -27.36 7.19
C PHE A 171 -32.87 -26.01 6.50
N LYS A 172 -32.14 -25.10 7.17
CA LYS A 172 -31.69 -23.85 6.55
C LYS A 172 -30.96 -24.22 5.25
N LYS A 173 -31.50 -23.79 4.10
CA LYS A 173 -30.78 -23.82 2.82
C LYS A 173 -29.45 -23.10 3.05
N ARG A 174 -28.35 -23.84 3.12
CA ARG A 174 -27.00 -23.27 3.24
C ARG A 174 -26.53 -22.75 1.88
N GLU A 175 -27.33 -21.89 1.25
CA GLU A 175 -26.92 -21.21 0.01
C GLU A 175 -25.91 -20.08 0.29
N LYS A 176 -25.76 -19.67 1.55
CA LYS A 176 -24.80 -18.64 1.98
C LYS A 176 -24.06 -19.06 3.24
N LEU A 177 -23.01 -19.86 3.06
CA LEU A 177 -21.89 -19.87 3.99
C LEU A 177 -20.93 -18.80 3.47
N ASP A 178 -20.96 -17.59 4.02
CA ASP A 178 -19.93 -16.58 3.75
C ASP A 178 -18.58 -17.07 4.27
#